data_AF-A0A809QWM5-F1
#
_entry.id   AF-A0A809QWM5-F1
#
_cell.length_a   1.000
_cell.length_b   1.000
_cell.length_c   1.000
_cell.angle_alpha   90.00
_cell.angle_beta   90.00
_cell.angle_gamma   90.00
#
_symmetry.space_group_name_H-M   'P 1'
#
loop_
_entity.id
_entity.type
_entity.pdbx_description
1 polymer ?
#
loop_
_entity_poly.entity_id
_entity_poly.type
_entity_poly.pdbx_seq_one_letter_code
_entity_poly.pdbx_strand_id
1 'polypeptide(L)'
;MATATRTAKRDTGIKEYAFTWEGKDKTGKLLRGEMRAGGEAVVHATLRRQGILVSKVKKQSFKRGGKITEKDITLFTRQLATMMKAGVPLLQAFDIVGKGASNQAVGKLLMDIKTDVETGSSLNQAFRKFPLHFDALFCNLVAAGEAAGILDSLLDRLATYKEKILAIKSKIKSALFYPIAVIVVAIVITAVIMIFVIPSFKEVFKSFGAELPAPTLMVIAMSDFMVGNWYLMFGILGGGLYGFFYMWKRSEKMQIVLDRLFLRLPIFGDIIRKATMARWARTLSTMFAAGVPLVEALDSVGGASGNYVYRIATKQIQSEVSTGTSLTVSMQNVNVFPNMVIQMVSIGEESGQLDQMLSKVADFFEAEVDDAVEAMSSLMEPMIMVVLGTLIGGMVVAMYLPIFKLGQVV
;
A
#
# COMPACT_ATOMS: atom_id res chain seq x y z
N MET A 1 44.60 30.48 4.80
CA MET A 1 43.62 31.30 4.07
C MET A 1 42.46 30.39 3.68
N ALA A 2 41.36 30.46 4.43
CA ALA A 2 40.16 29.65 4.19
C ALA A 2 39.08 30.56 3.63
N THR A 3 38.74 30.38 2.35
CA THR A 3 37.74 31.17 1.63
C THR A 3 36.37 30.56 1.90
N ALA A 4 35.58 31.19 2.77
CA ALA A 4 34.20 30.82 3.02
C ALA A 4 33.31 31.31 1.87
N THR A 5 32.84 30.38 1.05
CA THR A 5 31.85 30.63 0.00
C THR A 5 30.51 30.96 0.66
N ARG A 6 30.14 32.24 0.65
CA ARG A 6 28.83 32.76 1.08
C ARG A 6 27.71 32.04 0.31
N THR A 7 26.87 31.30 1.05
CA THR A 7 25.63 30.72 0.54
C THR A 7 24.68 31.83 0.09
N ALA A 8 24.21 31.73 -1.15
CA ALA A 8 23.25 32.64 -1.75
C ALA A 8 21.96 32.69 -0.91
N LYS A 9 21.55 33.92 -0.56
CA LYS A 9 20.34 34.25 0.21
C LYS A 9 19.13 33.81 -0.61
N ARG A 10 18.34 32.83 -0.11
CA ARG A 10 17.04 32.45 -0.67
C ARG A 10 16.15 33.69 -0.73
N ASP A 11 15.71 34.04 -1.93
CA ASP A 11 14.75 35.11 -2.15
C ASP A 11 13.46 34.81 -1.38
N THR A 12 13.13 35.65 -0.40
CA THR A 12 11.92 35.54 0.40
C THR A 12 10.76 36.09 -0.40
N GLY A 13 10.31 35.34 -1.39
CA GLY A 13 9.05 35.61 -2.09
C GLY A 13 7.90 35.69 -1.08
N ILE A 14 7.08 36.73 -1.17
CA ILE A 14 5.90 36.92 -0.33
C ILE A 14 5.01 35.69 -0.49
N LYS A 15 4.74 34.97 0.60
CA LYS A 15 3.87 33.78 0.56
C LYS A 15 2.45 34.21 0.19
N GLU A 16 2.06 33.91 -1.05
CA GLU A 16 0.69 34.14 -1.51
C GLU A 16 -0.25 33.05 -0.99
N TYR A 17 -1.42 33.46 -0.52
CA TYR A 17 -2.50 32.58 -0.09
C TYR A 17 -3.70 32.77 -1.01
N ALA A 18 -4.46 31.71 -1.26
CA ALA A 18 -5.74 31.80 -1.95
C ALA A 18 -6.83 32.31 -0.98
N PHE A 19 -7.61 33.27 -1.44
CA PHE A 19 -8.75 33.84 -0.73
C PHE A 19 -10.00 33.71 -1.59
N THR A 20 -11.08 33.22 -0.98
CA THR A 20 -12.42 33.34 -1.57
C THR A 20 -13.04 34.65 -1.10
N TRP A 21 -13.64 35.38 -2.02
CA TRP A 21 -14.25 36.66 -1.71
C TRP A 21 -15.66 36.76 -2.32
N GLU A 22 -16.51 37.49 -1.61
CA GLU A 22 -17.84 37.89 -2.06
C GLU A 22 -17.92 39.41 -1.96
N GLY A 23 -18.39 40.08 -3.01
CA GLY A 23 -18.53 41.53 -3.05
C GLY A 23 -19.67 41.98 -3.95
N LYS A 24 -20.01 43.26 -3.90
CA LYS A 24 -21.00 43.88 -4.78
C LYS A 24 -20.30 44.85 -5.72
N ASP A 25 -20.63 44.77 -7.00
CA ASP A 25 -20.22 45.79 -7.97
C ASP A 25 -21.02 47.10 -7.76
N LYS A 26 -20.64 48.19 -8.44
CA LYS A 26 -21.31 49.51 -8.41
C LYS A 26 -22.80 49.44 -8.78
N THR A 27 -23.20 48.40 -9.51
CA THR A 27 -24.59 48.12 -9.91
C THR A 27 -25.37 47.32 -8.86
N GLY A 28 -24.76 46.99 -7.71
CA GLY A 28 -25.36 46.18 -6.65
C GLY A 28 -25.35 44.67 -6.90
N LYS A 29 -24.84 44.21 -8.05
CA LYS A 29 -24.74 42.79 -8.39
C LYS A 29 -23.70 42.08 -7.51
N LEU A 30 -24.11 40.97 -6.89
CA LEU A 30 -23.22 40.12 -6.12
C LEU A 30 -22.25 39.37 -7.05
N LEU A 31 -20.96 39.59 -6.83
CA LEU A 31 -19.86 38.92 -7.49
C LEU A 31 -19.12 38.05 -6.47
N ARG A 32 -18.74 36.86 -6.91
CA ARG A 32 -17.95 35.91 -6.13
C ARG A 32 -16.75 35.50 -6.95
N GLY A 33 -15.60 35.36 -6.30
CA GLY A 33 -14.38 34.97 -6.98
C GLY A 33 -13.32 34.44 -6.03
N GLU A 34 -12.26 33.92 -6.64
CA GLU A 34 -11.04 33.51 -5.95
C GLU A 34 -9.91 34.42 -6.38
N MET A 35 -9.05 34.81 -5.45
CA MET A 35 -7.82 35.52 -5.79
C MET A 35 -6.66 35.13 -4.88
N ARG A 36 -5.45 35.13 -5.43
CA ARG A 36 -4.22 34.90 -4.67
C ARG A 36 -3.63 36.24 -4.24
N ALA A 37 -3.23 36.33 -2.98
CA ALA A 37 -2.63 37.56 -2.44
C ALA A 37 -1.73 37.26 -1.24
N GLY A 38 -0.78 38.14 -0.95
CA GLY A 38 0.08 38.05 0.23
C GLY A 38 -0.65 38.23 1.58
N GLY A 39 -1.94 38.57 1.57
CA GLY A 39 -2.78 38.75 2.76
C GLY A 39 -4.15 39.34 2.42
N GLU A 40 -5.07 39.32 3.40
CA GLU A 40 -6.45 39.83 3.23
C GLU A 40 -6.48 41.31 2.85
N ALA A 41 -5.56 42.12 3.39
CA ALA A 41 -5.46 43.54 3.06
C ALA A 41 -5.20 43.80 1.56
N VAL A 42 -4.42 42.94 0.90
CA VAL A 42 -4.10 43.04 -0.53
C VAL A 42 -5.31 42.64 -1.38
N VAL A 43 -6.11 41.67 -0.92
CA VAL A 43 -7.39 41.28 -1.54
C VAL A 43 -8.36 42.46 -1.50
N HIS A 44 -8.57 43.06 -0.33
CA HIS A 44 -9.43 44.23 -0.18
C HIS A 44 -8.98 45.41 -1.03
N ALA A 45 -7.67 45.70 -1.06
CA ALA A 45 -7.14 46.81 -1.86
C ALA A 45 -7.34 46.59 -3.36
N THR A 46 -7.12 45.37 -3.85
CA THR A 46 -7.27 45.03 -5.28
C THR A 46 -8.73 45.05 -5.71
N LEU A 47 -9.64 44.46 -4.93
CA LEU A 47 -11.07 44.44 -5.25
C LEU A 47 -11.69 45.85 -5.19
N ARG A 48 -11.22 46.70 -4.25
CA ARG A 48 -11.66 48.10 -4.18
C ARG A 48 -11.20 48.92 -5.40
N ARG A 49 -9.98 48.67 -5.93
CA ARG A 49 -9.54 49.28 -7.20
C ARG A 49 -10.40 48.86 -8.39
N GLN A 50 -10.93 47.65 -8.36
CA GLN A 50 -11.85 47.13 -9.38
C GLN A 50 -13.31 47.63 -9.20
N GLY A 51 -13.57 48.48 -8.21
CA GLY A 51 -14.92 49.02 -7.94
C GLY A 51 -15.85 48.05 -7.21
N ILE A 52 -15.31 46.94 -6.68
CA ILE A 52 -16.08 45.93 -5.96
C ILE A 52 -16.03 46.22 -4.46
N LEU A 53 -17.19 46.44 -3.85
CA LEU A 53 -17.34 46.56 -2.41
C LEU A 53 -17.34 45.16 -1.79
N VAL A 54 -16.28 44.85 -1.07
CA VAL A 54 -16.04 43.51 -0.51
C VAL A 54 -16.92 43.30 0.72
N SER A 55 -17.80 42.29 0.67
CA SER A 55 -18.68 41.91 1.78
C SER A 55 -18.04 40.87 2.69
N LYS A 56 -17.28 39.94 2.10
CA LYS A 56 -16.66 38.82 2.83
C LYS A 56 -15.37 38.41 2.15
N VAL A 57 -14.29 38.36 2.91
CA VAL A 57 -13.04 37.71 2.51
C VAL A 57 -12.78 36.59 3.49
N LYS A 58 -12.51 35.40 2.96
CA LYS A 58 -12.12 34.27 3.79
C LYS A 58 -10.82 33.71 3.25
N LYS A 59 -9.80 33.66 4.11
CA LYS A 59 -8.62 32.85 3.82
C LYS A 59 -9.07 31.43 3.53
N GLN A 60 -8.82 30.97 2.31
CA GLN A 60 -9.09 29.60 1.96
C GLN A 60 -8.00 28.79 2.67
N SER A 61 -8.33 28.27 3.84
CA SER A 61 -7.56 27.19 4.42
C SER A 61 -7.74 26.03 3.45
N PHE A 62 -6.74 25.77 2.60
CA PHE A 62 -6.63 24.48 1.94
C PHE A 62 -6.82 23.46 3.05
N LYS A 63 -7.89 22.65 2.97
CA LYS A 63 -7.99 21.48 3.83
C LYS A 63 -6.69 20.73 3.56
N ARG A 64 -5.89 20.53 4.60
CA ARG A 64 -4.62 19.79 4.50
C ARG A 64 -4.97 18.51 3.72
N GLY A 65 -4.51 18.44 2.48
CA GLY A 65 -4.96 17.41 1.54
C GLY A 65 -4.77 16.05 2.18
N GLY A 66 -5.73 15.15 1.99
CA GLY A 66 -5.64 13.80 2.52
C GLY A 66 -4.38 13.11 2.02
N LYS A 67 -3.92 12.07 2.72
CA LYS A 67 -2.80 11.26 2.23
C LYS A 67 -3.16 10.70 0.84
N ILE A 68 -2.26 10.86 -0.13
CA ILE A 68 -2.43 10.28 -1.47
C ILE A 68 -2.38 8.77 -1.33
N THR A 69 -3.44 8.10 -1.79
CA THR A 69 -3.56 6.64 -1.73
C THR A 69 -3.22 6.00 -3.06
N GLU A 70 -2.88 4.70 -3.06
CA GLU A 70 -2.67 3.96 -4.31
C GLU A 70 -3.92 3.97 -5.20
N LYS A 71 -5.12 3.92 -4.59
CA LYS A 71 -6.39 4.00 -5.31
C LYS A 71 -6.56 5.31 -6.06
N ASP A 72 -6.11 6.43 -5.48
CA ASP A 72 -6.16 7.73 -6.14
C ASP A 72 -5.26 7.75 -7.38
N ILE A 73 -4.04 7.20 -7.27
CA ILE A 73 -3.10 7.11 -8.40
C ILE A 73 -3.64 6.18 -9.49
N THR A 74 -4.21 5.02 -9.12
CA THR A 74 -4.84 4.11 -10.08
C THR A 74 -5.99 4.78 -10.83
N LEU A 75 -6.88 5.48 -10.12
CA LEU A 75 -8.01 6.19 -10.73
C LEU A 75 -7.54 7.30 -11.67
N PHE A 76 -6.56 8.11 -11.24
CA PHE A 76 -5.92 9.11 -12.08
C PHE A 76 -5.34 8.49 -13.36
N THR A 77 -4.58 7.40 -13.24
CA THR A 77 -3.93 6.73 -14.38
C THR A 77 -4.98 6.25 -15.38
N ARG A 78 -6.08 5.65 -14.90
CA ARG A 78 -7.21 5.22 -15.76
C ARG A 78 -7.90 6.41 -16.43
N GLN A 79 -8.20 7.47 -15.69
CA GLN A 79 -8.84 8.67 -16.25
C GLN A 79 -7.95 9.34 -17.31
N LEU A 80 -6.64 9.45 -17.04
CA LEU A 80 -5.69 10.00 -17.99
C LEU A 80 -5.64 9.15 -19.27
N ALA A 81 -5.56 7.81 -19.14
CA ALA A 81 -5.59 6.90 -20.27
C ALA A 81 -6.87 7.05 -21.12
N THR A 82 -8.05 7.11 -20.48
CA THR A 82 -9.33 7.30 -21.17
C THR A 82 -9.40 8.63 -21.91
N MET A 83 -8.95 9.71 -21.30
CA MET A 83 -8.96 11.05 -21.92
C MET A 83 -7.97 11.14 -23.10
N MET A 84 -6.76 10.59 -22.93
CA MET A 84 -5.76 10.52 -23.99
C MET A 84 -6.25 9.69 -25.18
N LYS A 85 -6.88 8.53 -24.92
CA LYS A 85 -7.49 7.68 -25.94
C LYS A 85 -8.66 8.35 -26.68
N ALA A 86 -9.36 9.26 -26.01
CA ALA A 86 -10.39 10.11 -26.61
C ALA A 86 -9.82 11.32 -27.40
N GLY A 87 -8.49 11.44 -27.51
CA GLY A 87 -7.83 12.52 -28.23
C GLY A 87 -7.75 13.83 -27.46
N VAL A 88 -8.04 13.84 -26.16
CA VAL A 88 -7.90 15.05 -25.34
C VAL A 88 -6.41 15.36 -25.14
N PRO A 89 -5.94 16.59 -25.41
CA PRO A 89 -4.55 16.97 -25.18
C PRO A 89 -4.09 16.70 -23.74
N LEU A 90 -2.86 16.20 -23.58
CA LEU A 90 -2.30 15.78 -22.28
C LEU A 90 -2.46 16.84 -21.18
N LEU A 91 -2.08 18.09 -21.46
CA LEU A 91 -2.18 19.19 -20.49
C LEU A 91 -3.63 19.50 -20.09
N GLN A 92 -4.57 19.36 -21.02
CA GLN A 92 -6.00 19.52 -20.74
C GLN A 92 -6.54 18.34 -19.92
N ALA A 93 -6.10 17.12 -20.22
CA ALA A 93 -6.46 15.95 -19.43
C ALA A 93 -5.97 16.08 -17.97
N PHE A 94 -4.74 16.55 -17.75
CA PHE A 94 -4.24 16.88 -16.41
C PHE A 94 -5.07 17.95 -15.71
N ASP A 95 -5.51 18.99 -16.42
CA ASP A 95 -6.33 20.06 -15.86
C ASP A 95 -7.72 19.54 -15.42
N ILE A 96 -8.37 18.73 -16.26
CA ILE A 96 -9.69 18.14 -16.00
C ILE A 96 -9.61 17.17 -14.81
N VAL A 97 -8.65 16.24 -14.83
CA VAL A 97 -8.51 15.23 -13.77
C VAL A 97 -8.02 15.86 -12.46
N GLY A 98 -7.09 16.82 -12.52
CA GLY A 98 -6.59 17.53 -11.37
C GLY A 98 -7.65 18.38 -10.65
N LYS A 99 -8.53 19.06 -11.41
CA LYS A 99 -9.66 19.82 -10.85
C LYS A 99 -10.79 18.91 -10.35
N GLY A 100 -10.99 17.76 -11.00
CA GLY A 100 -11.99 16.75 -10.62
C GLY A 100 -11.60 15.86 -9.45
N ALA A 101 -10.36 15.94 -8.96
CA ALA A 101 -9.87 15.08 -7.87
C ALA A 101 -10.58 15.38 -6.55
N SER A 102 -11.19 14.35 -5.95
CA SER A 102 -11.84 14.44 -4.63
C SER A 102 -10.84 14.75 -3.51
N ASN A 103 -9.59 14.28 -3.65
CA ASN A 103 -8.51 14.57 -2.73
C ASN A 103 -7.66 15.76 -3.22
N GLN A 104 -7.67 16.85 -2.47
CA GLN A 104 -6.89 18.06 -2.79
C GLN A 104 -5.37 17.81 -2.89
N ALA A 105 -4.82 16.82 -2.19
CA ALA A 105 -3.40 16.47 -2.31
C ALA A 105 -3.09 15.90 -3.70
N VAL A 106 -4.01 15.11 -4.26
CA VAL A 106 -3.89 14.55 -5.60
C VAL A 106 -4.03 15.66 -6.63
N GLY A 107 -5.05 16.52 -6.48
CA GLY A 107 -5.21 17.68 -7.37
C GLY A 107 -3.97 18.56 -7.40
N LYS A 108 -3.34 18.82 -6.24
CA LYS A 108 -2.07 19.54 -6.18
C LYS A 108 -0.93 18.80 -6.88
N LEU A 109 -0.74 17.51 -6.59
CA LEU A 109 0.29 16.68 -7.24
C LEU A 109 0.17 16.74 -8.77
N LEU A 110 -1.06 16.61 -9.29
CA LEU A 110 -1.31 16.62 -10.73
C LEU A 110 -1.08 18.00 -11.35
N MET A 111 -1.41 19.08 -10.64
CA MET A 111 -1.13 20.44 -11.09
C MET A 111 0.38 20.74 -11.07
N ASP A 112 1.10 20.27 -10.06
CA ASP A 112 2.56 20.42 -9.98
C ASP A 112 3.23 19.68 -11.18
N ILE A 113 2.78 18.46 -11.50
CA ILE A 113 3.24 17.70 -12.68
C ILE A 113 2.88 18.43 -13.98
N LYS A 114 1.65 18.94 -14.09
CA LYS A 114 1.19 19.70 -15.25
C LYS A 114 2.09 20.91 -15.50
N THR A 115 2.39 21.70 -14.47
CA THR A 115 3.26 22.87 -14.56
C THR A 115 4.69 22.49 -14.99
N ASP A 116 5.22 21.37 -14.51
CA ASP A 116 6.53 20.87 -14.96
C ASP A 116 6.54 20.53 -16.46
N VAL A 117 5.46 19.93 -16.96
CA VAL A 117 5.31 19.62 -18.40
C VAL A 117 5.08 20.90 -19.23
N GLU A 118 4.27 21.83 -18.72
CA GLU A 118 4.06 23.16 -19.35
C GLU A 118 5.35 23.97 -19.46
N THR A 119 6.29 23.80 -18.52
CA THR A 119 7.61 24.45 -18.54
C THR A 119 8.65 23.71 -19.39
N GLY A 120 8.27 22.63 -20.07
CA GLY A 120 9.09 21.91 -21.05
C GLY A 120 9.82 20.68 -20.51
N SER A 121 9.55 20.22 -19.28
CA SER A 121 10.06 18.93 -18.81
C SER A 121 9.32 17.78 -19.50
N SER A 122 10.02 16.69 -19.80
CA SER A 122 9.35 15.49 -20.29
C SER A 122 8.42 14.88 -19.23
N LEU A 123 7.39 14.17 -19.67
CA LEU A 123 6.39 13.62 -18.75
C LEU A 123 7.02 12.63 -17.75
N ASN A 124 7.95 11.79 -18.23
CA ASN A 124 8.73 10.90 -17.36
C ASN A 124 9.52 11.67 -16.28
N GLN A 125 10.21 12.76 -16.65
CA GLN A 125 10.99 13.55 -15.69
C GLN A 125 10.09 14.19 -14.62
N ALA A 126 8.91 14.66 -15.00
CA ALA A 126 7.94 15.22 -14.06
C ALA A 126 7.46 14.15 -13.06
N PHE A 127 7.15 12.92 -13.51
CA PHE A 127 6.76 11.83 -12.61
C PHE A 127 7.88 11.37 -11.68
N ARG A 128 9.14 11.33 -12.14
CA ARG A 128 10.30 10.93 -11.34
C ARG A 128 10.58 11.82 -10.13
N LYS A 129 10.08 13.06 -10.12
CA LYS A 129 10.15 13.95 -8.94
C LYS A 129 9.30 13.42 -7.76
N PHE A 130 8.38 12.50 -8.01
CA PHE A 130 7.46 11.94 -7.02
C PHE A 130 7.58 10.41 -6.88
N PRO A 131 8.74 9.88 -6.47
CA PRO A 131 9.03 8.42 -6.44
C PRO A 131 8.19 7.63 -5.42
N LEU A 132 7.52 8.32 -4.48
CA LEU A 132 6.60 7.70 -3.53
C LEU A 132 5.27 7.27 -4.16
N HIS A 133 4.93 7.83 -5.33
CA HIS A 133 3.65 7.61 -6.01
C HIS A 133 3.83 6.94 -7.37
N PHE A 134 4.92 7.27 -8.06
CA PHE A 134 5.28 6.72 -9.36
C PHE A 134 6.55 5.90 -9.21
N ASP A 135 6.41 4.57 -9.35
CA ASP A 135 7.52 3.63 -9.31
C ASP A 135 8.35 3.70 -10.60
N ALA A 136 9.51 3.03 -10.60
CA ALA A 136 10.41 2.99 -11.75
C ALA A 136 9.70 2.43 -13.01
N LEU A 137 8.85 1.41 -12.81
CA LEU A 137 8.03 0.82 -13.87
C LEU A 137 7.12 1.87 -14.54
N PHE A 138 6.36 2.63 -13.74
CA PHE A 138 5.49 3.69 -14.24
C PHE A 138 6.28 4.71 -15.06
N CYS A 139 7.40 5.18 -14.52
CA CYS A 139 8.24 6.18 -15.17
C CYS A 139 8.83 5.67 -16.50
N ASN A 140 9.30 4.42 -16.52
CA ASN A 140 9.90 3.82 -17.71
C ASN A 140 8.88 3.54 -18.83
N LEU A 141 7.67 3.10 -18.49
CA LEU A 141 6.58 2.95 -19.46
C LEU A 141 6.15 4.28 -20.06
N VAL A 142 6.04 5.32 -19.23
CA VAL A 142 5.73 6.67 -19.72
C VAL A 142 6.84 7.18 -20.64
N ALA A 143 8.10 6.95 -20.30
CA ALA A 143 9.24 7.34 -21.13
C ALA A 143 9.20 6.66 -22.51
N ALA A 144 8.95 5.35 -22.55
CA ALA A 144 8.82 4.60 -23.78
C ALA A 144 7.65 5.10 -24.64
N GLY A 145 6.52 5.42 -24.01
CA GLY A 145 5.31 5.90 -24.70
C GLY A 145 5.48 7.31 -25.25
N GLU A 146 6.16 8.18 -24.52
CA GLU A 146 6.50 9.53 -24.95
C GLU A 146 7.49 9.50 -26.12
N ALA A 147 8.54 8.65 -26.06
CA ALA A 147 9.54 8.53 -27.13
C ALA A 147 8.97 7.90 -28.41
N ALA A 148 8.09 6.91 -28.28
CA ALA A 148 7.49 6.20 -29.41
C ALA A 148 6.17 6.83 -29.90
N GLY A 149 5.68 7.90 -29.28
CA GLY A 149 4.43 8.57 -29.66
C GLY A 149 3.15 7.76 -29.42
N ILE A 150 3.22 6.68 -28.64
CA ILE A 150 2.12 5.73 -28.36
C ILE A 150 1.65 5.81 -26.90
N LEU A 151 1.76 7.00 -26.30
CA LEU A 151 1.51 7.25 -24.89
C LEU A 151 0.09 6.85 -24.45
N ASP A 152 -0.92 7.04 -25.31
CA ASP A 152 -2.30 6.64 -25.07
C ASP A 152 -2.45 5.13 -24.82
N SER A 153 -1.82 4.31 -25.66
CA SER A 153 -1.86 2.85 -25.54
C SER A 153 -1.09 2.35 -24.31
N LEU A 154 0.05 2.98 -23.98
CA LEU A 154 0.84 2.60 -22.83
C LEU A 154 0.22 3.03 -21.51
N LEU A 155 -0.43 4.19 -21.48
CA LEU A 155 -1.22 4.62 -20.32
C LEU A 155 -2.39 3.67 -20.07
N ASP A 156 -3.05 3.14 -21.11
CA ASP A 156 -4.12 2.14 -20.98
C ASP A 156 -3.62 0.83 -20.38
N ARG A 157 -2.46 0.34 -20.84
CA ARG A 157 -1.78 -0.84 -20.27
C ARG A 157 -1.37 -0.59 -18.82
N LEU A 158 -0.79 0.57 -18.52
CA LEU A 158 -0.35 0.96 -17.18
C LEU A 158 -1.53 1.09 -16.21
N ALA A 159 -2.65 1.67 -16.67
CA ALA A 159 -3.89 1.75 -15.90
C ALA A 159 -4.42 0.35 -15.56
N THR A 160 -4.49 -0.53 -16.57
CA THR A 160 -4.92 -1.92 -16.38
C THR A 160 -4.03 -2.67 -15.40
N TYR A 161 -2.71 -2.50 -15.51
CA TYR A 161 -1.76 -3.03 -14.54
C TYR A 161 -2.05 -2.54 -13.11
N LYS A 162 -2.16 -1.22 -12.90
CA LYS A 162 -2.42 -0.63 -11.57
C LYS A 162 -3.76 -1.08 -11.00
N GLU A 163 -4.79 -1.25 -11.82
CA GLU A 163 -6.10 -1.79 -11.41
C GLU A 163 -6.01 -3.23 -10.94
N LYS A 164 -5.32 -4.09 -11.70
CA LYS A 164 -5.09 -5.49 -11.33
C LYS A 164 -4.34 -5.63 -10.02
N ILE A 165 -3.26 -4.87 -9.83
CA ILE A 165 -2.50 -4.87 -8.57
C ILE A 165 -3.35 -4.39 -7.40
N LEU A 166 -4.14 -3.32 -7.60
CA LEU A 166 -5.03 -2.80 -6.56
C LEU A 166 -6.12 -3.82 -6.20
N ALA A 167 -6.68 -4.53 -7.19
CA ALA A 167 -7.67 -5.58 -6.98
C ALA A 167 -7.09 -6.74 -6.15
N ILE A 168 -5.89 -7.23 -6.49
CA ILE A 168 -5.20 -8.28 -5.72
C ILE A 168 -4.98 -7.84 -4.28
N LYS A 169 -4.43 -6.62 -4.06
CA LYS A 169 -4.21 -6.09 -2.71
C LYS A 169 -5.53 -5.95 -1.93
N SER A 170 -6.59 -5.50 -2.60
CA SER A 170 -7.91 -5.35 -1.98
C SER A 170 -8.49 -6.70 -1.56
N LYS A 171 -8.38 -7.73 -2.41
CA LYS A 171 -8.84 -9.10 -2.10
C LYS A 171 -8.11 -9.68 -0.90
N ILE A 172 -6.77 -9.59 -0.88
CA ILE A 172 -5.95 -10.04 0.25
C ILE A 172 -6.37 -9.32 1.54
N LYS A 173 -6.55 -8.00 1.47
CA LYS A 173 -6.97 -7.21 2.64
C LYS A 173 -8.36 -7.60 3.13
N SER A 174 -9.31 -7.83 2.23
CA SER A 174 -10.66 -8.26 2.58
C SER A 174 -10.67 -9.65 3.23
N ALA A 175 -9.92 -10.61 2.67
CA ALA A 175 -9.79 -11.96 3.22
C ALA A 175 -9.21 -11.98 4.64
N LEU A 176 -8.27 -11.08 4.94
CA LEU A 176 -7.65 -10.96 6.26
C LEU A 176 -8.52 -10.21 7.29
N PHE A 177 -9.54 -9.47 6.84
CA PHE A 177 -10.32 -8.62 7.74
C PHE A 177 -11.08 -9.44 8.79
N TYR A 178 -11.80 -10.49 8.36
CA TYR A 178 -12.59 -11.32 9.25
C TYR A 178 -11.74 -12.05 10.31
N PRO A 179 -10.65 -12.75 9.96
CA PRO A 179 -9.78 -13.39 10.94
C PRO A 179 -9.19 -12.43 11.96
N ILE A 180 -8.72 -11.26 11.51
CA ILE A 180 -8.16 -10.25 12.40
C ILE A 180 -9.25 -9.74 13.36
N ALA A 181 -10.45 -9.47 12.86
CA ALA A 181 -11.56 -9.00 13.69
C ALA A 181 -11.92 -10.03 14.78
N VAL A 182 -12.04 -11.31 14.43
CA VAL A 182 -12.36 -12.37 15.41
C VAL A 182 -11.25 -12.53 16.44
N ILE A 183 -9.98 -12.54 16.03
CA ILE A 183 -8.85 -12.63 16.96
C ILE A 183 -8.80 -11.43 17.91
N VAL A 184 -9.05 -10.22 17.40
CA VAL A 184 -9.10 -9.01 18.24
C VAL A 184 -10.22 -9.11 19.27
N VAL A 185 -11.43 -9.50 18.85
CA VAL A 185 -12.58 -9.69 19.77
C VAL A 185 -12.26 -10.77 20.82
N ALA A 186 -11.66 -11.88 20.40
CA ALA A 186 -11.26 -12.95 21.30
C ALA A 186 -10.23 -12.54 22.35
N ILE A 187 -9.21 -11.78 21.93
CA ILE A 187 -8.20 -11.22 22.84
C ILE A 187 -8.86 -10.27 23.85
N VAL A 188 -9.78 -9.42 23.40
CA VAL A 188 -10.52 -8.50 24.28
C VAL A 188 -11.35 -9.27 25.29
N ILE A 189 -12.14 -10.25 24.87
CA ILE A 189 -12.97 -11.09 25.76
C ILE A 189 -12.09 -11.82 26.77
N THR A 190 -11.01 -12.44 26.29
CA THR A 190 -10.03 -13.15 27.14
C THR A 190 -9.43 -12.21 28.18
N ALA A 191 -9.00 -11.01 27.77
CA ALA A 191 -8.43 -10.02 28.67
C ALA A 191 -9.43 -9.56 29.74
N VAL A 192 -10.71 -9.35 29.38
CA VAL A 192 -11.76 -8.98 30.35
C VAL A 192 -11.96 -10.08 31.38
N ILE A 193 -12.04 -11.35 30.96
CA ILE A 193 -12.22 -12.47 31.89
C ILE A 193 -10.98 -12.62 32.79
N MET A 194 -9.78 -12.50 32.22
CA MET A 194 -8.52 -12.58 32.96
C MET A 194 -8.35 -11.45 33.98
N ILE A 195 -8.78 -10.23 33.66
CA ILE A 195 -8.57 -9.05 34.53
C ILE A 195 -9.65 -8.92 35.60
N PHE A 196 -10.91 -9.24 35.29
CA PHE A 196 -12.04 -8.97 36.20
C PHE A 196 -12.65 -10.24 36.80
N VAL A 197 -12.86 -11.27 35.99
CA VAL A 197 -13.62 -12.45 36.40
C VAL A 197 -12.76 -13.40 37.23
N ILE A 198 -11.56 -13.74 36.76
CA ILE A 198 -10.68 -14.68 37.45
C ILE A 198 -10.27 -14.20 38.86
N PRO A 199 -9.93 -12.92 39.09
CA PRO A 199 -9.66 -12.41 40.43
C PRO A 199 -10.86 -12.52 41.37
N SER A 200 -12.07 -12.23 40.87
CA SER A 200 -13.30 -12.37 41.66
C SER A 200 -13.51 -13.82 42.09
N PHE A 201 -13.26 -14.79 41.21
CA PHE A 201 -13.31 -16.21 41.54
C PHE A 201 -12.21 -16.63 42.53
N LYS A 202 -11.00 -16.08 42.42
CA LYS A 202 -9.90 -16.33 43.36
C LYS A 202 -10.27 -15.89 44.79
N GLU A 203 -10.91 -14.74 44.97
CA GLU A 203 -11.38 -14.28 46.28
C GLU A 203 -12.41 -15.23 46.89
N VAL A 204 -13.36 -15.69 46.08
CA VAL A 204 -14.37 -16.67 46.49
C VAL A 204 -13.70 -17.99 46.90
N PHE A 205 -12.74 -18.52 46.15
CA PHE A 205 -12.09 -19.78 46.52
C PHE A 205 -11.17 -19.68 47.72
N LYS A 206 -10.54 -18.52 47.96
CA LYS A 206 -9.73 -18.29 49.17
C LYS A 206 -10.55 -18.40 50.45
N SER A 207 -11.85 -18.06 50.43
CA SER A 207 -12.71 -18.16 51.61
C SER A 207 -13.13 -19.59 51.94
N PHE A 208 -13.03 -20.53 50.99
CA PHE A 208 -13.36 -21.95 51.19
C PHE A 208 -12.22 -22.80 51.74
N GLY A 209 -10.99 -22.27 51.84
CA GLY A 209 -9.86 -22.95 52.49
C GLY A 209 -9.36 -24.24 51.80
N ALA A 210 -9.84 -24.55 50.59
CA ALA A 210 -9.45 -25.74 49.83
C ALA A 210 -8.28 -25.48 48.87
N GLU A 211 -7.43 -26.49 48.68
CA GLU A 211 -6.35 -26.43 47.69
C GLU A 211 -6.90 -26.40 46.26
N LEU A 212 -6.54 -25.35 45.53
CA LEU A 212 -6.94 -25.17 44.14
C LEU A 212 -6.21 -26.19 43.22
N PRO A 213 -6.91 -26.80 42.24
CA PRO A 213 -6.28 -27.63 41.21
C PRO A 213 -5.18 -26.90 40.42
N ALA A 214 -4.16 -27.63 39.98
CA ALA A 214 -3.03 -27.09 39.22
C ALA A 214 -3.43 -26.29 37.95
N PRO A 215 -4.42 -26.69 37.12
CA PRO A 215 -4.86 -25.89 35.97
C PRO A 215 -5.43 -24.53 36.40
N THR A 216 -6.17 -24.48 37.51
CA THR A 216 -6.75 -23.23 38.04
C THR A 216 -5.66 -22.32 38.59
N LEU A 217 -4.65 -22.88 39.28
CA LEU A 217 -3.49 -22.11 39.77
C LEU A 217 -2.68 -21.47 38.64
N MET A 218 -2.48 -22.19 37.53
CA MET A 218 -1.81 -21.64 36.35
C MET A 218 -2.55 -20.44 35.76
N VAL A 219 -3.88 -20.55 35.62
CA VAL A 219 -4.72 -19.47 35.09
C VAL A 219 -4.76 -18.27 36.04
N ILE A 220 -4.82 -18.50 37.35
CA ILE A 220 -4.74 -17.44 38.36
C ILE A 220 -3.38 -16.74 38.31
N ALA A 221 -2.27 -17.48 38.18
CA ALA A 221 -0.93 -16.89 38.09
C ALA A 221 -0.78 -16.04 36.81
N MET A 222 -1.32 -16.49 35.68
CA MET A 222 -1.37 -15.72 34.44
C MET A 222 -2.24 -14.46 34.59
N SER A 223 -3.39 -14.56 35.28
CA SER A 223 -4.27 -13.44 35.58
C SER A 223 -3.59 -12.41 36.49
N ASP A 224 -2.94 -12.84 37.57
CA ASP A 224 -2.20 -11.95 38.48
C ASP A 224 -1.08 -11.21 37.74
N PHE A 225 -0.37 -11.88 36.83
CA PHE A 225 0.64 -11.25 35.97
C PHE A 225 0.01 -10.20 35.03
N MET A 226 -1.12 -10.54 34.39
CA MET A 226 -1.85 -9.61 33.52
C MET A 226 -2.39 -8.40 34.28
N VAL A 227 -3.01 -8.59 35.45
CA VAL A 227 -3.57 -7.50 36.26
C VAL A 227 -2.46 -6.57 36.77
N GLY A 228 -1.32 -7.12 37.21
CA GLY A 228 -0.20 -6.32 37.70
C GLY A 228 0.54 -5.53 36.61
N ASN A 229 0.56 -6.04 35.37
CA ASN A 229 1.40 -5.51 34.29
C ASN A 229 0.60 -5.16 33.02
N TRP A 230 -0.72 -4.97 33.08
CA TRP A 230 -1.55 -4.75 31.88
C TRP A 230 -1.06 -3.57 31.04
N TYR A 231 -0.66 -2.46 31.68
CA TYR A 231 -0.11 -1.27 31.02
C TYR A 231 1.23 -1.56 30.30
N LEU A 232 2.09 -2.40 30.89
CA LEU A 232 3.32 -2.86 30.25
C LEU A 232 3.02 -3.80 29.07
N MET A 233 2.03 -4.69 29.20
CA MET A 233 1.64 -5.59 28.12
C MET A 233 1.10 -4.82 26.91
N PHE A 234 0.13 -3.91 27.11
CA PHE A 234 -0.37 -3.08 26.01
C PHE A 234 0.69 -2.11 25.48
N GLY A 235 1.58 -1.62 26.34
CA GLY A 235 2.73 -0.80 25.96
C GLY A 235 3.77 -1.56 25.11
N ILE A 236 4.08 -2.82 25.46
CA ILE A 236 4.98 -3.70 24.70
C ILE A 236 4.32 -4.15 23.40
N LEU A 237 3.02 -4.44 23.42
CA LEU A 237 2.31 -4.90 22.23
C LEU A 237 2.17 -3.74 21.23
N GLY A 238 1.78 -2.55 21.69
CA GLY A 238 1.70 -1.34 20.86
C GLY A 238 3.08 -0.79 20.44
N GLY A 239 4.01 -0.66 21.39
CA GLY A 239 5.38 -0.21 21.14
C GLY A 239 6.22 -1.20 20.35
N GLY A 240 5.98 -2.50 20.55
CA GLY A 240 6.57 -3.59 19.79
C GLY A 240 6.03 -3.65 18.37
N LEU A 241 4.72 -3.51 18.15
CA LEU A 241 4.18 -3.36 16.80
C LEU A 241 4.77 -2.13 16.11
N TYR A 242 4.76 -0.97 16.79
CA TYR A 242 5.29 0.26 16.24
C TYR A 242 6.79 0.14 15.91
N GLY A 243 7.59 -0.41 16.83
CA GLY A 243 9.01 -0.66 16.66
C GLY A 243 9.30 -1.66 15.55
N PHE A 244 8.50 -2.72 15.44
CA PHE A 244 8.57 -3.69 14.35
C PHE A 244 8.29 -3.03 12.99
N PHE A 245 7.18 -2.29 12.85
CA PHE A 245 6.86 -1.58 11.61
C PHE A 245 7.88 -0.48 11.26
N TYR A 246 8.41 0.20 12.29
CA TYR A 246 9.45 1.21 12.12
C TYR A 246 10.76 0.60 11.62
N MET A 247 11.19 -0.51 12.23
CA MET A 247 12.43 -1.20 11.87
C MET A 247 12.31 -1.92 10.52
N TRP A 248 11.15 -2.52 10.23
CA TRP A 248 10.87 -3.15 8.94
C TRP A 248 10.93 -2.14 7.77
N LYS A 249 10.41 -0.93 7.95
CA LYS A 249 10.50 0.12 6.91
C LYS A 249 11.92 0.64 6.69
N ARG A 250 12.80 0.53 7.69
CA ARG A 250 14.12 1.17 7.67
C ARG A 250 15.27 0.19 7.40
N SER A 251 15.08 -1.10 7.66
CA SER A 251 16.11 -2.12 7.53
C SER A 251 15.86 -3.04 6.34
N GLU A 252 16.69 -2.93 5.31
CA GLU A 252 16.67 -3.84 4.15
C GLU A 252 16.98 -5.28 4.57
N LYS A 253 17.90 -5.47 5.53
CA LYS A 253 18.20 -6.81 6.10
C LYS A 253 16.96 -7.46 6.73
N MET A 254 16.13 -6.68 7.42
CA MET A 254 14.90 -7.18 8.04
C MET A 254 13.84 -7.51 7.00
N GLN A 255 13.71 -6.70 5.94
CA GLN A 255 12.84 -7.01 4.79
C GLN A 255 13.24 -8.35 4.15
N ILE A 256 14.55 -8.58 3.94
CA ILE A 256 15.07 -9.83 3.35
C ILE A 256 14.73 -11.05 4.21
N VAL A 257 14.92 -10.96 5.53
CA VAL A 257 14.63 -12.07 6.45
C VAL A 257 13.13 -12.36 6.49
N LEU A 258 12.30 -11.31 6.55
CA LEU A 258 10.84 -11.45 6.54
C LEU A 258 10.34 -12.03 5.22
N ASP A 259 10.83 -11.54 4.08
CA ASP A 259 10.48 -12.07 2.75
C ASP A 259 10.78 -13.57 2.64
N ARG A 260 11.93 -14.01 3.17
CA ARG A 260 12.32 -15.43 3.19
C ARG A 260 11.48 -16.26 4.15
N LEU A 261 11.13 -15.70 5.31
CA LEU A 261 10.30 -16.36 6.31
C LEU A 261 8.85 -16.53 5.81
N PHE A 262 8.28 -15.48 5.22
CA PHE A 262 6.94 -15.51 4.64
C PHE A 262 6.80 -16.55 3.53
N LEU A 263 7.83 -16.75 2.71
CA LEU A 263 7.85 -17.80 1.69
C LEU A 263 7.88 -19.24 2.25
N ARG A 264 8.24 -19.42 3.53
CA ARG A 264 8.29 -20.74 4.20
C ARG A 264 7.05 -21.05 5.03
N LEU A 265 6.13 -20.09 5.19
CA LEU A 265 4.89 -20.37 5.91
C LEU A 265 3.97 -21.23 5.02
N PRO A 266 3.45 -22.36 5.53
CA PRO A 266 2.73 -23.35 4.73
C PRO A 266 1.47 -22.81 4.03
N ILE A 267 0.86 -21.75 4.57
CA ILE A 267 -0.35 -21.14 4.01
C ILE A 267 -0.02 -19.86 3.21
N PHE A 268 0.76 -18.95 3.79
CA PHE A 268 1.09 -17.67 3.16
C PHE A 268 2.17 -17.76 2.07
N GLY A 269 3.06 -18.75 2.15
CA GLY A 269 4.19 -18.89 1.25
C GLY A 269 3.79 -19.19 -0.19
N ASP A 270 2.78 -20.05 -0.38
CA ASP A 270 2.26 -20.36 -1.72
C ASP A 270 1.58 -19.16 -2.37
N ILE A 271 0.73 -18.45 -1.61
CA ILE A 271 0.06 -17.21 -2.07
C ILE A 271 1.10 -16.16 -2.47
N ILE A 272 2.13 -15.95 -1.65
CA ILE A 272 3.16 -14.94 -1.93
C ILE A 272 3.98 -15.33 -3.16
N ARG A 273 4.31 -16.62 -3.33
CA ARG A 273 5.01 -17.11 -4.51
C ARG A 273 4.19 -16.88 -5.78
N LYS A 274 2.95 -17.36 -5.81
CA LYS A 274 2.01 -17.18 -6.93
C LYS A 274 1.79 -15.70 -7.25
N ALA A 275 1.57 -14.85 -6.23
CA ALA A 275 1.38 -13.42 -6.41
C ALA A 275 2.64 -12.71 -6.93
N THR A 276 3.82 -13.14 -6.49
CA THR A 276 5.09 -12.60 -6.98
C THR A 276 5.30 -12.97 -8.44
N MET A 277 4.99 -14.21 -8.82
CA MET A 277 5.08 -14.67 -10.20
C MET A 277 4.08 -13.97 -11.13
N ALA A 278 2.83 -13.80 -10.68
CA ALA A 278 1.82 -13.03 -11.38
C ALA A 278 2.31 -11.59 -11.66
N ARG A 279 2.83 -10.90 -10.63
CA ARG A 279 3.39 -9.56 -10.78
C ARG A 279 4.61 -9.52 -11.70
N TRP A 280 5.51 -10.48 -11.56
CA TRP A 280 6.72 -10.58 -12.39
C TRP A 280 6.34 -10.74 -13.86
N ALA A 281 5.50 -11.73 -14.18
CA ALA A 281 5.06 -12.02 -15.54
C ALA A 281 4.23 -10.87 -16.14
N ARG A 282 3.29 -10.30 -15.37
CA ARG A 282 2.49 -9.16 -15.82
C ARG A 282 3.36 -7.94 -16.13
N THR A 283 4.32 -7.66 -15.26
CA THR A 283 5.21 -6.51 -15.44
C THR A 283 6.07 -6.69 -16.68
N LEU A 284 6.68 -7.87 -16.84
CA LEU A 284 7.53 -8.15 -18.00
C LEU A 284 6.74 -8.14 -19.31
N SER A 285 5.55 -8.75 -19.33
CA SER A 285 4.61 -8.70 -20.47
C SER A 285 4.26 -7.27 -20.85
N THR A 286 3.94 -6.43 -19.87
CA THR A 286 3.55 -5.03 -20.13
C THR A 286 4.70 -4.21 -20.71
N MET A 287 5.92 -4.39 -20.20
CA MET A 287 7.12 -3.70 -20.68
C MET A 287 7.52 -4.17 -22.09
N PHE A 288 7.49 -5.48 -22.32
CA PHE A 288 7.86 -6.06 -23.61
C PHE A 288 6.84 -5.67 -24.70
N ALA A 289 5.53 -5.72 -24.38
CA ALA A 289 4.48 -5.25 -25.28
C ALA A 289 4.53 -3.74 -25.54
N ALA A 290 5.18 -2.97 -24.66
CA ALA A 290 5.45 -1.55 -24.85
C ALA A 290 6.69 -1.27 -25.70
N GLY A 291 7.39 -2.30 -26.18
CA GLY A 291 8.61 -2.18 -26.95
C GLY A 291 9.84 -1.81 -26.13
N VAL A 292 9.78 -1.90 -24.78
CA VAL A 292 10.95 -1.65 -23.93
C VAL A 292 11.96 -2.79 -24.10
N PRO A 293 13.26 -2.51 -24.32
CA PRO A 293 14.28 -3.54 -24.44
C PRO A 293 14.28 -4.51 -23.25
N LEU A 294 14.47 -5.81 -23.51
CA LEU A 294 14.34 -6.87 -22.51
C LEU A 294 15.22 -6.63 -21.26
N VAL A 295 16.47 -6.20 -21.46
CA VAL A 295 17.42 -5.93 -20.36
C VAL A 295 16.95 -4.78 -19.46
N GLU A 296 16.34 -3.74 -20.04
CA GLU A 296 15.77 -2.61 -19.30
C GLU A 296 14.45 -2.99 -18.61
N ALA A 297 13.64 -3.81 -19.28
CA ALA A 297 12.42 -4.36 -18.71
C ALA A 297 12.72 -5.19 -17.45
N LEU A 298 13.75 -6.05 -17.49
CA LEU A 298 14.17 -6.88 -16.36
C LEU A 298 14.59 -6.06 -15.12
N ASP A 299 15.24 -4.91 -15.30
CA ASP A 299 15.57 -4.00 -14.19
C ASP A 299 14.30 -3.53 -13.44
N SER A 300 13.28 -3.15 -14.21
CA SER A 300 12.00 -2.68 -13.69
C SER A 300 11.18 -3.80 -13.04
N VAL A 301 11.21 -4.99 -13.63
CA VAL A 301 10.50 -6.19 -13.16
C VAL A 301 11.03 -6.66 -11.81
N GLY A 302 12.35 -6.62 -11.61
CA GLY A 302 12.97 -6.99 -10.34
C GLY A 302 12.41 -6.18 -9.18
N GLY A 303 12.26 -4.86 -9.35
CA GLY A 303 11.64 -3.98 -8.37
C GLY A 303 10.14 -4.19 -8.17
N ALA A 304 9.40 -4.48 -9.24
CA ALA A 304 7.95 -4.66 -9.22
C ALA A 304 7.48 -6.01 -8.65
N SER A 305 8.34 -7.04 -8.67
CA SER A 305 8.03 -8.39 -8.15
C SER A 305 7.63 -8.36 -6.66
N GLY A 306 8.20 -7.44 -5.87
CA GLY A 306 7.84 -7.21 -4.48
C GLY A 306 8.37 -8.28 -3.51
N ASN A 307 9.31 -9.12 -3.95
CA ASN A 307 10.00 -10.09 -3.10
C ASN A 307 11.50 -10.09 -3.40
N TYR A 308 12.33 -10.03 -2.36
CA TYR A 308 13.78 -9.96 -2.53
C TYR A 308 14.39 -11.15 -3.29
N VAL A 309 13.88 -12.37 -3.10
CA VAL A 309 14.40 -13.58 -3.78
C VAL A 309 14.23 -13.45 -5.29
N TYR A 310 13.04 -13.03 -5.74
CA TYR A 310 12.76 -12.82 -7.15
C TYR A 310 13.52 -11.60 -7.70
N ARG A 311 13.74 -10.55 -6.90
CA ARG A 311 14.56 -9.40 -7.29
C ARG A 311 16.00 -9.80 -7.63
N ILE A 312 16.64 -10.61 -6.78
CA ILE A 312 18.01 -11.09 -7.01
C ILE A 312 18.06 -12.04 -8.20
N ALA A 313 17.12 -12.98 -8.29
CA ALA A 313 17.02 -13.88 -9.43
C ALA A 313 16.85 -13.11 -10.75
N THR A 314 15.99 -12.07 -10.77
CA THR A 314 15.78 -11.23 -11.95
C THR A 314 17.04 -10.46 -12.33
N LYS A 315 17.81 -9.97 -11.36
CA LYS A 315 19.09 -9.29 -11.62
C LYS A 315 20.14 -10.25 -12.20
N GLN A 316 20.17 -11.49 -11.74
CA GLN A 316 21.02 -12.52 -12.33
C GLN A 316 20.60 -12.83 -13.77
N ILE A 317 19.29 -13.03 -14.01
CA ILE A 317 18.73 -13.23 -15.36
C ILE A 317 19.11 -12.06 -16.28
N GLN A 318 18.97 -10.82 -15.80
CA GLN A 318 19.34 -9.63 -16.56
C GLN A 318 20.81 -9.64 -16.97
N SER A 319 21.70 -10.03 -16.05
CA SER A 319 23.13 -10.14 -16.33
C SER A 319 23.41 -11.19 -17.41
N GLU A 320 22.81 -12.38 -17.30
CA GLU A 320 23.00 -13.48 -18.26
C GLU A 320 22.44 -13.12 -19.65
N VAL A 321 21.25 -12.52 -19.70
CA VAL A 321 20.64 -12.02 -20.94
C VAL A 321 21.46 -10.90 -21.58
N SER A 322 22.04 -9.99 -20.77
CA SER A 322 22.92 -8.93 -21.29
C SER A 322 24.22 -9.47 -21.91
N THR A 323 24.66 -10.66 -21.49
CA THR A 323 25.80 -11.37 -22.06
C THR A 323 25.45 -12.28 -23.24
N GLY A 324 24.17 -12.29 -23.67
CA GLY A 324 23.69 -13.03 -24.85
C GLY A 324 23.16 -14.44 -24.56
N THR A 325 22.97 -14.81 -23.28
CA THR A 325 22.25 -16.05 -22.94
C THR A 325 20.75 -15.86 -23.16
N SER A 326 20.05 -16.90 -23.63
CA SER A 326 18.60 -16.81 -23.81
C SER A 326 17.88 -16.60 -22.48
N LEU A 327 16.72 -15.96 -22.51
CA LEU A 327 15.91 -15.71 -21.33
C LEU A 327 15.51 -17.03 -20.66
N THR A 328 15.15 -18.03 -21.47
CA THR A 328 14.75 -19.36 -21.00
C THR A 328 15.87 -20.05 -20.19
N VAL A 329 17.10 -20.07 -20.72
CA VAL A 329 18.25 -20.68 -20.03
C VAL A 329 18.57 -19.90 -18.75
N SER A 330 18.53 -18.57 -18.82
CA SER A 330 18.78 -17.71 -17.66
C SER A 330 17.77 -17.96 -16.53
N MET A 331 16.50 -18.20 -16.88
CA MET A 331 15.45 -18.53 -15.91
C MET A 331 15.60 -19.94 -15.33
N GLN A 332 16.14 -20.89 -16.08
CA GLN A 332 16.46 -22.24 -15.58
C GLN A 332 17.59 -22.19 -14.55
N ASN A 333 18.64 -21.38 -14.79
CA ASN A 333 19.81 -21.29 -13.91
C ASN A 333 19.45 -20.81 -12.48
N VAL A 334 18.50 -19.89 -12.36
CA VAL A 334 18.12 -19.33 -11.05
C VAL A 334 17.18 -20.22 -10.22
N ASN A 335 16.57 -21.25 -10.81
CA ASN A 335 15.75 -22.26 -10.11
C ASN A 335 14.62 -21.70 -9.21
N VAL A 336 14.08 -20.51 -9.50
CA VAL A 336 12.95 -19.91 -8.73
C VAL A 336 11.61 -19.98 -9.46
N PHE A 337 11.62 -20.32 -10.74
CA PHE A 337 10.43 -20.41 -11.59
C PHE A 337 10.07 -21.89 -11.81
N PRO A 338 8.79 -22.27 -11.71
CA PRO A 338 8.35 -23.62 -12.04
C PRO A 338 8.39 -23.86 -13.55
N ASN A 339 8.45 -25.14 -13.93
CA ASN A 339 8.60 -25.57 -15.32
C ASN A 339 7.56 -24.96 -16.27
N MET A 340 6.30 -24.79 -15.84
CA MET A 340 5.26 -24.18 -16.67
C MET A 340 5.64 -22.77 -17.13
N VAL A 341 6.23 -21.94 -16.26
CA VAL A 341 6.64 -20.58 -16.63
C VAL A 341 7.81 -20.62 -17.61
N ILE A 342 8.79 -21.47 -17.34
CA ILE A 342 9.97 -21.63 -18.20
C ILE A 342 9.54 -22.09 -19.60
N GLN A 343 8.60 -23.03 -19.69
CA GLN A 343 8.06 -23.52 -20.97
C GLN A 343 7.33 -22.42 -21.74
N MET A 344 6.47 -21.64 -21.08
CA MET A 344 5.77 -20.52 -21.73
C MET A 344 6.74 -19.46 -22.23
N VAL A 345 7.80 -19.18 -21.47
CA VAL A 345 8.88 -18.27 -21.90
C VAL A 345 9.65 -18.85 -23.09
N SER A 346 9.98 -20.13 -23.07
CA SER A 346 10.63 -20.82 -24.21
C SER A 346 9.82 -20.69 -25.49
N ILE A 347 8.51 -20.99 -25.42
CA ILE A 347 7.60 -20.87 -26.57
C ILE A 347 7.51 -19.41 -27.02
N GLY A 348 7.44 -18.45 -26.08
CA GLY A 348 7.37 -17.03 -26.39
C GLY A 348 8.66 -16.48 -27.01
N GLU A 349 9.81 -16.97 -26.58
CA GLU A 349 11.13 -16.60 -27.09
C GLU A 349 11.36 -17.19 -28.50
N GLU A 350 10.97 -18.44 -28.75
CA GLU A 350 11.07 -19.08 -30.07
C GLU A 350 10.07 -18.51 -31.09
N SER A 351 8.85 -18.18 -30.66
CA SER A 351 7.79 -17.64 -31.54
C SER A 351 7.81 -16.12 -31.67
N GLY A 352 8.66 -15.42 -30.90
CA GLY A 352 8.68 -13.96 -30.83
C GLY A 352 7.46 -13.33 -30.16
N GLN A 353 6.61 -14.12 -29.49
CA GLN A 353 5.37 -13.68 -28.82
C GLN A 353 5.49 -13.73 -27.30
N LEU A 354 6.63 -13.27 -26.77
CA LEU A 354 6.94 -13.32 -25.34
C LEU A 354 5.92 -12.54 -24.49
N ASP A 355 5.43 -11.41 -24.99
CA ASP A 355 4.39 -10.62 -24.31
C ASP A 355 3.09 -11.40 -24.10
N GLN A 356 2.63 -12.13 -25.11
CA GLN A 356 1.40 -12.91 -25.05
C GLN A 356 1.53 -14.09 -24.09
N MET A 357 2.64 -14.84 -24.19
CA MET A 357 2.90 -15.98 -23.31
C MET A 357 3.04 -15.55 -21.85
N LEU A 358 3.78 -14.47 -21.58
CA LEU A 358 3.88 -13.91 -20.23
C LEU A 358 2.54 -13.36 -19.71
N SER A 359 1.69 -12.81 -20.57
CA SER A 359 0.34 -12.39 -20.17
C SER A 359 -0.50 -13.60 -19.74
N LYS A 360 -0.41 -14.73 -20.45
CA LYS A 360 -1.12 -15.96 -20.07
C LYS A 360 -0.60 -16.53 -18.75
N VAL A 361 0.71 -16.52 -18.54
CA VAL A 361 1.32 -16.88 -17.25
C VAL A 361 0.79 -15.96 -16.14
N ALA A 362 0.72 -14.66 -16.39
CA ALA A 362 0.18 -13.70 -15.42
C ALA A 362 -1.28 -13.97 -15.09
N ASP A 363 -2.14 -14.16 -16.10
CA ASP A 363 -3.57 -14.46 -15.92
C ASP A 363 -3.77 -15.76 -15.12
N PHE A 364 -2.99 -16.79 -15.41
CA PHE A 364 -3.02 -18.07 -14.69
C PHE A 364 -2.64 -17.90 -13.21
N PHE A 365 -1.52 -17.23 -12.92
CA PHE A 365 -1.11 -17.03 -11.52
C PHE A 365 -1.99 -16.02 -10.78
N GLU A 366 -2.62 -15.06 -11.46
CA GLU A 366 -3.65 -14.20 -10.86
C GLU A 366 -4.85 -15.04 -10.38
N ALA A 367 -5.31 -16.00 -11.20
CA ALA A 367 -6.38 -16.93 -10.81
C ALA A 367 -5.96 -17.85 -9.66
N GLU A 368 -4.76 -18.44 -9.72
CA GLU A 368 -4.22 -19.27 -8.64
C GLU A 368 -4.04 -18.50 -7.31
N VAL A 369 -3.80 -17.19 -7.37
CA VAL A 369 -3.77 -16.33 -6.18
C VAL A 369 -5.18 -16.15 -5.62
N ASP A 370 -6.17 -15.93 -6.49
CA ASP A 370 -7.56 -15.80 -6.08
C ASP A 370 -8.05 -17.07 -5.37
N ASP A 371 -7.80 -18.24 -5.97
CA ASP A 371 -8.16 -19.54 -5.42
C ASP A 371 -7.44 -19.82 -4.09
N ALA A 372 -6.14 -19.49 -4.00
CA ALA A 372 -5.38 -19.67 -2.78
C ALA A 372 -5.83 -18.73 -1.65
N VAL A 373 -6.28 -17.51 -1.97
CA VAL A 373 -6.86 -16.57 -1.00
C VAL A 373 -8.21 -17.08 -0.49
N GLU A 374 -9.04 -17.67 -1.34
CA GLU A 374 -10.31 -18.28 -0.95
C GLU A 374 -10.10 -19.52 -0.07
N ALA A 375 -9.19 -20.42 -0.48
CA ALA A 375 -8.83 -21.60 0.30
C ALA A 375 -8.20 -21.25 1.66
N MET A 376 -7.38 -20.19 1.72
CA MET A 376 -6.88 -19.68 3.00
C MET A 376 -8.03 -19.24 3.90
N SER A 377 -8.99 -18.49 3.36
CA SER A 377 -10.10 -17.94 4.14
C SER A 377 -10.97 -19.06 4.74
N SER A 378 -11.20 -20.15 4.00
CA SER A 378 -11.96 -21.30 4.50
C SER A 378 -11.21 -22.10 5.58
N LEU A 379 -9.89 -22.25 5.47
CA LEU A 379 -9.06 -22.93 6.49
C LEU A 379 -8.93 -22.13 7.79
N MET A 380 -9.08 -20.80 7.73
CA MET A 380 -8.98 -19.96 8.91
C MET A 380 -10.14 -20.18 9.88
N GLU A 381 -11.34 -20.50 9.40
CA GLU A 381 -12.51 -20.67 10.27
C GLU A 381 -12.35 -21.87 11.23
N PRO A 382 -12.00 -23.10 10.79
CA PRO A 382 -11.71 -24.20 11.69
C PRO A 382 -10.53 -23.92 12.63
N MET A 383 -9.46 -23.29 12.14
CA MET A 383 -8.32 -22.95 13.01
C MET A 383 -8.73 -21.98 14.12
N ILE A 384 -9.51 -20.96 13.79
CA ILE A 384 -10.05 -20.01 14.77
C ILE A 384 -10.95 -20.75 15.76
N MET A 385 -11.84 -21.62 15.30
CA MET A 385 -12.69 -22.42 16.19
C MET A 385 -11.88 -23.30 17.15
N VAL A 386 -10.83 -23.96 16.67
CA VAL A 386 -9.96 -24.79 17.51
C VAL A 386 -9.21 -23.94 18.54
N VAL A 387 -8.64 -22.81 18.12
CA VAL A 387 -7.92 -21.89 19.03
C VAL A 387 -8.87 -21.31 20.07
N LEU A 388 -10.04 -20.81 19.67
CA LEU A 388 -11.02 -20.22 20.59
C LEU A 388 -11.67 -21.26 21.49
N GLY A 389 -12.01 -22.44 20.96
CA GLY A 389 -12.55 -23.55 21.73
C GLY A 389 -11.56 -24.02 22.78
N THR A 390 -10.28 -24.13 22.42
CA THR A 390 -9.22 -24.51 23.38
C THR A 390 -9.01 -23.43 24.43
N LEU A 391 -8.98 -22.16 24.02
CA LEU A 391 -8.72 -21.03 24.91
C LEU A 391 -9.89 -20.82 25.89
N ILE A 392 -11.11 -20.63 25.37
CA ILE A 392 -12.31 -20.38 26.18
C ILE A 392 -12.71 -21.66 26.94
N GLY A 393 -12.70 -22.81 26.28
CA GLY A 393 -13.00 -24.09 26.92
C GLY A 393 -12.00 -24.42 28.03
N GLY A 394 -10.71 -24.21 27.80
CA GLY A 394 -9.68 -24.36 28.82
C GLY A 394 -9.89 -23.42 30.02
N MET A 395 -10.28 -22.17 29.78
CA MET A 395 -10.62 -21.23 30.85
C MET A 395 -11.85 -21.66 31.65
N VAL A 396 -12.93 -22.07 30.98
CA VAL A 396 -14.14 -22.54 31.65
C VAL A 396 -13.83 -23.78 32.50
N VAL A 397 -13.12 -24.77 31.95
CA VAL A 397 -12.71 -25.95 32.73
C VAL A 397 -11.88 -25.53 33.94
N ALA A 398 -10.89 -24.65 33.77
CA ALA A 398 -10.07 -24.17 34.88
C ALA A 398 -10.89 -23.46 35.97
N MET A 399 -11.95 -22.76 35.61
CA MET A 399 -12.83 -22.07 36.57
C MET A 399 -13.82 -22.99 37.28
N TYR A 400 -14.34 -24.02 36.60
CA TYR A 400 -15.35 -24.93 37.16
C TYR A 400 -14.74 -26.13 37.89
N LEU A 401 -13.51 -26.54 37.55
CA LEU A 401 -12.84 -27.69 38.18
C LEU A 401 -12.77 -27.61 39.72
N PRO A 402 -12.46 -26.45 40.35
CA PRO A 402 -12.47 -26.33 41.81
C PRO A 402 -13.87 -26.53 42.42
N ILE A 403 -14.93 -26.09 41.73
CA ILE A 403 -16.32 -26.24 42.18
C ILE A 403 -16.66 -27.74 42.31
N PHE A 404 -16.29 -28.54 41.31
CA PHE A 404 -16.52 -29.99 41.35
C PHE A 404 -15.75 -30.68 42.48
N LYS A 405 -14.52 -30.26 42.75
CA LYS A 405 -13.73 -30.82 43.86
C LYS A 405 -14.29 -30.43 45.22
N LEU A 406 -14.79 -29.21 45.38
CA LEU A 406 -15.45 -28.78 46.62
C LEU A 406 -16.73 -29.58 46.89
N GLY A 407 -17.49 -29.94 45.85
CA GLY A 407 -18.67 -30.81 45.98
C GLY A 407 -18.36 -32.27 46.33
N GLN A 408 -17.09 -32.71 46.29
CA GLN A 408 -16.67 -34.06 46.72
C GLN A 408 -16.13 -34.09 48.17
N VAL A 409 -15.90 -32.93 48.79
CA VAL A 409 -15.33 -32.79 50.15
C VAL A 409 -16.42 -32.55 51.20
N VAL A 410 -17.69 -32.44 50.79
CA VAL A 410 -18.87 -32.33 51.68
C VAL A 410 -19.67 -33.62 51.67
#